data_AF-A0A7Y0BQ79-F1
#
_entry.id   AF-A0A7Y0BQ79-F1
#
_cell.length_a   1.000
_cell.length_b   1.000
_cell.length_c   1.000
_cell.angle_alpha   90.00
_cell.angle_beta   90.00
_cell.angle_gamma   90.00
#
_symmetry.space_group_name_H-M   'P 1'
#
loop_
_entity.id
_entity.type
_entity.pdbx_description
1 polymer ?
#
loop_
_entity_poly.entity_id
_entity_poly.type
_entity_poly.pdbx_seq_one_letter_code
_entity_poly.pdbx_strand_id
1 'polypeptide(L)'
;MKPIKVAVIGVGNCASSLVQGVYFYRNNNSTNGLIHDRIGGYGAGDVEFVLGVDVDARKVGKDISEAIFAAPNCTAVFHADVPATGGKVIMGKILDGVADHMTGMGERGFIVADQPEATHESIVAALKESGAEVLLNFLPVGSQTATEFYMECALEAGVAVVNCMPVFIASTPEWESKFRAKRIPIVGDDIKAQVGATIVHRVLSSLFGARGVQVEKTYQLNTGGNTDFMNMLDRQRLGSKKESKTEAVQAMLAQRLEDENIHVGPSDYVPWQKDNKLCFLRLEGSQWGNVPMNLELRLSVEDSPNSAACVMDAIRCCKVALDRGEGGALIGPSAYFCKHPPQQFNDDTAAQMVEEFISDTALAAE
;
A
#
# COMPACT_ATOMS: atom_id res chain seq x y z
N MET A 1 8.21 14.22 21.39
CA MET A 1 7.01 13.35 21.23
C MET A 1 7.43 11.91 21.43
N LYS A 2 6.51 11.03 21.85
CA LYS A 2 6.78 9.59 21.83
C LYS A 2 6.70 9.08 20.38
N PRO A 3 7.53 8.11 19.98
CA PRO A 3 7.46 7.54 18.64
C PRO A 3 6.14 6.81 18.41
N ILE A 4 5.72 6.73 17.14
CA ILE A 4 4.55 5.96 16.71
C ILE A 4 4.93 4.49 16.64
N LYS A 5 4.29 3.66 17.45
CA LYS A 5 4.57 2.22 17.46
C LYS A 5 3.77 1.49 16.39
N VAL A 6 4.47 0.83 15.48
CA VAL A 6 3.90 0.20 14.30
C VAL A 6 4.14 -1.31 14.31
N ALA A 7 3.07 -2.08 14.10
CA ALA A 7 3.13 -3.49 13.77
C ALA A 7 2.95 -3.68 12.25
N VAL A 8 3.52 -4.75 11.69
CA VAL A 8 3.40 -5.07 10.26
C VAL A 8 3.05 -6.53 10.05
N ILE A 9 2.01 -6.81 9.25
CA ILE A 9 1.70 -8.15 8.73
C ILE A 9 2.19 -8.24 7.28
N GLY A 10 3.04 -9.21 7.00
CA GLY A 10 3.78 -9.35 5.74
C GLY A 10 5.04 -8.47 5.70
N VAL A 11 6.19 -9.05 6.06
CA VAL A 11 7.49 -8.34 6.10
C VAL A 11 8.15 -8.40 4.70
N GLY A 12 7.43 -7.93 3.69
CA GLY A 12 7.83 -7.94 2.27
C GLY A 12 8.72 -6.77 1.83
N ASN A 13 8.82 -6.54 0.52
CA ASN A 13 9.55 -5.40 -0.05
C ASN A 13 8.99 -4.04 0.42
N CYS A 14 7.67 -3.89 0.55
CA CYS A 14 7.04 -2.68 1.08
C CYS A 14 7.47 -2.39 2.51
N ALA A 15 7.46 -3.41 3.38
CA ALA A 15 7.95 -3.29 4.74
C ALA A 15 9.44 -2.93 4.77
N SER A 16 10.26 -3.55 3.91
CA SER A 16 11.68 -3.25 3.79
C SER A 16 11.94 -1.79 3.40
N SER A 17 11.24 -1.29 2.39
CA SER A 17 11.36 0.10 1.95
C SER A 17 10.96 1.09 3.05
N LEU A 18 9.90 0.77 3.79
CA LEU A 18 9.40 1.64 4.85
C LEU A 18 10.34 1.69 6.06
N VAL A 19 10.84 0.53 6.51
CA VAL A 19 11.79 0.46 7.63
C VAL A 19 13.11 1.16 7.26
N GLN A 20 13.66 0.89 6.07
CA GLN A 20 14.83 1.63 5.57
C GLN A 20 14.57 3.15 5.54
N GLY A 21 13.38 3.56 5.09
CA GLY A 21 12.95 4.96 5.04
C GLY A 21 12.97 5.65 6.40
N VAL A 22 12.45 5.02 7.45
CA VAL A 22 12.46 5.58 8.81
C VAL A 22 13.87 5.96 9.24
N TYR A 23 14.84 5.05 9.10
CA TYR A 23 16.22 5.30 9.51
C TYR A 23 16.96 6.26 8.59
N PHE A 24 16.66 6.23 7.30
CA PHE A 24 17.17 7.20 6.34
C PHE A 24 16.79 8.63 6.76
N TYR A 25 15.50 8.89 6.95
CA TYR A 25 14.99 10.23 7.31
C TYR A 25 15.39 10.65 8.73
N ARG A 26 15.51 9.71 9.67
CA ARG A 26 16.01 9.98 11.02
C ARG A 26 17.46 10.49 11.03
N ASN A 27 18.29 10.01 10.11
CA ASN A 27 19.73 10.28 10.11
C ASN A 27 20.17 11.44 9.21
N ASN A 28 19.37 11.81 8.20
CA ASN A 28 19.80 12.77 7.17
C ASN A 28 19.03 14.10 7.14
N ASN A 29 17.99 14.28 7.96
CA ASN A 29 17.15 15.48 8.00
C ASN A 29 16.63 15.96 6.63
N SER A 30 16.56 15.07 5.63
CA SER A 30 16.06 15.39 4.30
C SER A 30 14.55 15.26 4.25
N THR A 31 13.87 16.20 3.60
CA THR A 31 12.43 16.09 3.29
C THR A 31 12.17 15.59 1.87
N ASN A 32 13.22 15.43 1.06
CA ASN A 32 13.08 14.96 -0.31
C ASN A 32 12.47 13.55 -0.36
N GLY A 33 11.43 13.39 -1.18
CA GLY A 33 10.69 12.12 -1.31
C GLY A 33 9.57 11.95 -0.27
N LEU A 34 9.41 12.85 0.70
CA LEU A 34 8.23 12.90 1.55
C LEU A 34 7.13 13.72 0.87
N ILE A 35 5.87 13.35 1.11
CA ILE A 35 4.71 14.17 0.73
C ILE A 35 4.58 15.30 1.76
N HIS A 36 4.47 14.94 3.05
CA HIS A 36 4.52 15.88 4.16
C HIS A 36 5.75 15.62 5.04
N ASP A 37 6.49 16.69 5.36
CA ASP A 37 7.62 16.63 6.31
C ASP A 37 7.14 16.15 7.69
N ARG A 38 6.10 16.80 8.22
CA ARG A 38 5.47 16.45 9.49
C ARG A 38 3.96 16.35 9.38
N ILE A 39 3.36 15.42 10.11
CA ILE A 39 1.90 15.29 10.29
C ILE A 39 1.64 15.15 11.78
N GLY A 40 0.80 16.04 12.35
CA GLY A 40 0.53 16.08 13.80
C GLY A 40 1.78 16.20 14.66
N GLY A 41 2.81 16.87 14.14
CA GLY A 41 4.09 16.99 14.81
C GLY A 41 4.99 15.76 14.70
N TYR A 42 4.61 14.68 13.99
CA TYR A 42 5.45 13.49 13.75
C TYR A 42 6.14 13.56 12.39
N GLY A 43 7.48 13.44 12.37
CA GLY A 43 8.28 13.25 11.17
C GLY A 43 8.35 11.78 10.76
N ALA A 44 8.87 11.49 9.55
CA ALA A 44 9.03 10.12 9.07
C ALA A 44 9.99 9.28 9.94
N GLY A 45 10.95 9.92 10.60
CA GLY A 45 11.87 9.28 11.54
C GLY A 45 11.27 8.98 12.93
N ASP A 46 10.06 9.46 13.23
CA ASP A 46 9.39 9.30 14.53
C ASP A 46 8.55 8.00 14.61
N VAL A 47 8.78 7.03 13.72
CA VAL A 47 8.11 5.73 13.69
C VAL A 47 9.03 4.63 14.23
N GLU A 48 8.47 3.69 14.99
CA GLU A 48 9.17 2.52 15.53
C GLU A 48 8.42 1.23 15.20
N PHE A 49 9.10 0.28 14.57
CA PHE A 49 8.54 -1.03 14.27
C PHE A 49 8.73 -1.99 15.44
N VAL A 50 7.62 -2.33 16.10
CA VAL A 50 7.60 -3.06 17.38
C VAL A 50 7.19 -4.53 17.25
N LEU A 51 6.55 -4.91 16.13
CA LEU A 51 6.11 -6.28 15.88
C LEU A 51 6.04 -6.54 14.37
N GLY A 52 6.57 -7.68 13.93
CA GLY A 52 6.35 -8.21 12.60
C GLY A 52 5.58 -9.52 12.66
N VAL A 53 4.78 -9.79 11.65
CA VAL A 53 4.11 -11.09 11.45
C VAL A 53 4.39 -11.53 10.02
N ASP A 54 4.94 -12.73 9.87
CA ASP A 54 5.21 -13.33 8.57
C ASP A 54 5.01 -14.85 8.66
N VAL A 55 5.05 -15.53 7.53
CA VAL A 55 4.94 -16.99 7.44
C VAL A 55 6.18 -17.62 6.82
N ASP A 56 7.10 -16.80 6.28
CA ASP A 56 8.31 -17.29 5.65
C ASP A 56 9.38 -17.68 6.69
N ALA A 57 9.89 -18.90 6.59
CA ALA A 57 10.91 -19.50 7.43
C ALA A 57 12.19 -18.66 7.53
N ARG A 58 12.48 -17.84 6.51
CA ARG A 58 13.66 -16.98 6.50
C ARG A 58 13.46 -15.70 7.32
N LYS A 59 12.23 -15.39 7.73
CA LYS A 59 11.85 -14.15 8.43
C LYS A 59 11.37 -14.44 9.84
N VAL A 60 10.54 -15.46 10.02
CA VAL A 60 10.00 -15.85 11.33
C VAL A 60 11.14 -16.10 12.34
N GLY A 61 11.02 -15.51 13.53
CA GLY A 61 11.99 -15.56 14.62
C GLY A 61 13.07 -14.48 14.60
N LYS A 62 13.23 -13.74 13.49
CA LYS A 62 14.26 -12.69 13.37
C LYS A 62 13.80 -11.35 13.92
N ASP A 63 14.77 -10.47 14.17
CA ASP A 63 14.48 -9.04 14.34
C ASP A 63 13.99 -8.45 13.01
N ILE A 64 13.10 -7.46 13.06
CA ILE A 64 12.59 -6.80 11.85
C ILE A 64 13.74 -6.22 11.01
N SER A 65 14.78 -5.66 11.65
CA SER A 65 15.96 -5.12 10.96
C SER A 65 16.69 -6.15 10.08
N GLU A 66 16.65 -7.43 10.44
CA GLU A 66 17.22 -8.52 9.66
C GLU A 66 16.22 -9.09 8.64
N ALA A 67 14.97 -9.25 9.05
CA ALA A 67 13.92 -9.87 8.25
C ALA A 67 13.59 -9.09 6.98
N ILE A 68 13.69 -7.75 7.02
CA ILE A 68 13.44 -6.90 5.85
C ILE A 68 14.42 -7.11 4.69
N PHE A 69 15.61 -7.64 4.96
CA PHE A 69 16.62 -7.96 3.96
C PHE A 69 16.64 -9.44 3.59
N ALA A 70 15.87 -10.27 4.29
CA ALA A 70 15.78 -11.69 3.99
C ALA A 70 15.01 -11.94 2.69
N ALA A 71 15.52 -12.86 1.87
CA ALA A 71 14.82 -13.34 0.68
C ALA A 71 13.38 -13.79 1.03
N PRO A 72 12.41 -13.61 0.11
CA PRO A 72 12.57 -13.21 -1.28
C PRO A 72 12.54 -11.69 -1.47
N ASN A 73 12.71 -10.89 -0.40
CA ASN A 73 12.79 -9.43 -0.54
C ASN A 73 13.96 -9.05 -1.45
N CYS A 74 13.72 -8.11 -2.35
CA CYS A 74 14.60 -7.75 -3.44
C CYS A 74 14.53 -6.27 -3.84
N THR A 75 13.88 -5.44 -3.02
CA THR A 75 13.84 -3.98 -3.21
C THR A 75 15.22 -3.34 -3.04
N ALA A 76 15.40 -2.16 -3.63
CA ALA A 76 16.61 -1.37 -3.51
C ALA A 76 17.00 -1.17 -2.04
N VAL A 77 18.28 -1.43 -1.75
CA VAL A 77 18.87 -1.13 -0.44
C VAL A 77 19.45 0.28 -0.50
N PHE A 78 18.69 1.25 0.01
CA PHE A 78 19.11 2.66 0.10
C PHE A 78 19.51 3.06 1.52
N HIS A 79 19.26 2.20 2.51
CA HIS A 79 19.76 2.34 3.87
C HIS A 79 20.09 0.96 4.45
N ALA A 80 21.34 0.52 4.33
CA ALA A 80 21.75 -0.83 4.73
C ALA A 80 21.87 -1.00 6.27
N ASP A 81 22.33 0.04 6.97
CA ASP A 81 22.67 -0.03 8.39
C ASP A 81 21.45 0.26 9.28
N VAL A 82 20.47 -0.65 9.24
CA VAL A 82 19.29 -0.60 10.11
C VAL A 82 19.64 -1.21 11.47
N PRO A 83 19.64 -0.43 12.58
CA PRO A 83 19.89 -0.99 13.91
C PRO A 83 18.76 -1.94 14.33
N ALA A 84 19.06 -2.86 15.24
CA ALA A 84 18.06 -3.78 15.80
C ALA A 84 16.85 -3.01 16.35
N THR A 85 15.66 -3.34 15.88
CA THR A 85 14.45 -2.63 16.29
C THR A 85 13.93 -3.14 17.63
N GLY A 86 14.32 -4.36 18.02
CA GLY A 86 13.78 -5.09 19.17
C GLY A 86 12.42 -5.74 18.87
N GLY A 87 11.78 -5.36 17.77
CA GLY A 87 10.56 -5.98 17.26
C GLY A 87 10.89 -7.31 16.57
N LYS A 88 10.29 -8.40 17.04
CA LYS A 88 10.45 -9.72 16.43
C LYS A 88 9.41 -9.97 15.37
N VAL A 89 9.78 -10.76 14.36
CA VAL A 89 8.84 -11.35 13.40
C VAL A 89 8.32 -12.66 13.97
N ILE A 90 7.04 -12.72 14.32
CA ILE A 90 6.38 -13.93 14.80
C ILE A 90 5.72 -14.70 13.66
N MET A 91 5.47 -15.99 13.89
CA MET A 91 4.70 -16.82 12.96
C MET A 91 3.25 -16.31 12.90
N GLY A 92 2.74 -16.10 11.69
CA GLY A 92 1.35 -15.69 11.46
C GLY A 92 0.38 -16.84 11.26
N LYS A 93 -0.90 -16.48 11.08
CA LYS A 93 -1.91 -17.36 10.47
C LYS A 93 -1.78 -17.28 8.95
N ILE A 94 -1.72 -18.43 8.27
CA ILE A 94 -1.49 -18.51 6.81
C ILE A 94 -2.78 -18.20 6.05
N LEU A 95 -3.84 -18.98 6.28
CA LEU A 95 -5.13 -18.90 5.55
C LEU A 95 -4.89 -18.84 4.02
N ASP A 96 -5.49 -17.89 3.32
CA ASP A 96 -5.27 -17.61 1.90
C ASP A 96 -4.13 -16.60 1.68
N GLY A 97 -3.21 -16.44 2.63
CA GLY A 97 -2.05 -15.55 2.53
C GLY A 97 -0.97 -16.00 1.54
N VAL A 98 -0.87 -17.30 1.27
CA VAL A 98 0.15 -17.90 0.40
C VAL A 98 -0.53 -18.62 -0.76
N ALA A 99 -0.30 -18.16 -2.00
CA ALA A 99 -0.79 -18.86 -3.18
C ALA A 99 -0.02 -20.18 -3.39
N ASP A 100 -0.71 -21.22 -3.85
CA ASP A 100 -0.12 -22.55 -4.05
C ASP A 100 1.16 -22.51 -4.89
N HIS A 101 1.15 -21.77 -6.01
CA HIS A 101 2.30 -21.69 -6.91
C HIS A 101 3.51 -21.01 -6.28
N MET A 102 3.33 -20.17 -5.25
CA MET A 102 4.41 -19.44 -4.60
C MET A 102 5.35 -20.36 -3.81
N THR A 103 4.86 -21.51 -3.35
CA THR A 103 5.69 -22.50 -2.63
C THR A 103 6.56 -23.34 -3.57
N GLY A 104 6.19 -23.43 -4.85
CA GLY A 104 6.93 -24.17 -5.87
C GLY A 104 8.08 -23.41 -6.54
N MET A 105 8.35 -22.16 -6.13
CA MET A 105 9.28 -21.25 -6.84
C MET A 105 10.69 -21.22 -6.25
N GLY A 106 10.99 -22.07 -5.26
CA GLY A 106 12.27 -22.14 -4.58
C GLY A 106 12.60 -20.83 -3.85
N GLU A 107 13.85 -20.36 -3.95
CA GLU A 107 14.31 -19.15 -3.23
C GLU A 107 13.56 -17.87 -3.62
N ARG A 108 12.93 -17.84 -4.79
CA ARG A 108 12.16 -16.67 -5.28
C ARG A 108 10.72 -16.63 -4.75
N GLY A 109 10.23 -17.76 -4.25
CA GLY A 109 8.89 -17.93 -3.70
C GLY A 109 8.86 -17.83 -2.18
N PHE A 110 7.77 -18.33 -1.59
CA PHE A 110 7.62 -18.47 -0.14
C PHE A 110 8.13 -19.82 0.34
N ILE A 111 8.86 -19.81 1.45
CA ILE A 111 9.24 -21.02 2.19
C ILE A 111 8.48 -20.97 3.51
N VAL A 112 7.36 -21.67 3.63
CA VAL A 112 6.53 -21.62 4.84
C VAL A 112 7.31 -22.18 6.03
N ALA A 113 7.30 -21.46 7.15
CA ALA A 113 7.96 -21.87 8.38
C ALA A 113 7.32 -23.13 8.98
N ASP A 114 8.15 -24.05 9.45
CA ASP A 114 7.72 -25.22 10.23
C ASP A 114 7.52 -24.82 11.70
N GLN A 115 6.54 -23.93 11.93
CA GLN A 115 6.10 -23.50 13.25
C GLN A 115 4.56 -23.52 13.31
N PRO A 116 3.96 -23.74 14.50
CA PRO A 116 2.52 -23.66 14.65
C PRO A 116 1.98 -22.30 14.18
N GLU A 117 0.94 -22.31 13.36
CA GLU A 117 0.25 -21.08 12.97
C GLU A 117 -0.32 -20.37 14.20
N ALA A 118 -0.24 -19.04 14.20
CA ALA A 118 -0.82 -18.23 15.26
C ALA A 118 -2.35 -18.40 15.35
N THR A 119 -2.89 -18.37 16.57
CA THR A 119 -4.34 -18.23 16.81
C THR A 119 -4.73 -16.77 16.86
N HIS A 120 -6.04 -16.49 16.76
CA HIS A 120 -6.59 -15.15 16.93
C HIS A 120 -6.12 -14.51 18.24
N GLU A 121 -6.26 -15.24 19.35
CA GLU A 121 -5.88 -14.77 20.69
C GLU A 121 -4.39 -14.46 20.79
N SER A 122 -3.54 -15.28 20.16
CA SER A 122 -2.10 -15.05 20.17
C SER A 122 -1.67 -13.81 19.39
N ILE A 123 -2.34 -13.49 18.27
CA ILE A 123 -2.09 -12.25 17.52
C ILE A 123 -2.59 -11.04 18.31
N VAL A 124 -3.80 -11.12 18.89
CA VAL A 124 -4.35 -10.05 19.74
C VAL A 124 -3.42 -9.78 20.93
N ALA A 125 -2.92 -10.84 21.58
CA ALA A 125 -1.97 -10.72 22.69
C ALA A 125 -0.66 -10.05 22.23
N ALA A 126 -0.07 -10.49 21.13
CA ALA A 126 1.16 -9.91 20.60
C ALA A 126 1.01 -8.42 20.23
N LEU A 127 -0.11 -8.03 19.62
CA LEU A 127 -0.42 -6.63 19.32
C LEU A 127 -0.51 -5.78 20.60
N LYS A 128 -1.19 -6.27 21.63
CA LYS A 128 -1.31 -5.58 22.93
C LYS A 128 0.03 -5.50 23.67
N GLU A 129 0.77 -6.59 23.74
CA GLU A 129 2.05 -6.69 24.46
C GLU A 129 3.16 -5.83 23.83
N SER A 130 3.21 -5.76 22.49
CA SER A 130 4.14 -4.87 21.78
C SER A 130 3.79 -3.38 21.97
N GLY A 131 2.55 -3.09 22.37
CA GLY A 131 2.02 -1.73 22.46
C GLY A 131 1.92 -1.04 21.10
N ALA A 132 1.66 -1.82 20.04
CA ALA A 132 1.45 -1.29 18.71
C ALA A 132 0.23 -0.35 18.69
N GLU A 133 0.37 0.80 18.02
CA GLU A 133 -0.70 1.79 17.85
C GLU A 133 -1.29 1.68 16.43
N VAL A 134 -0.48 1.34 15.44
CA VAL A 134 -0.90 1.18 14.03
C VAL A 134 -0.42 -0.17 13.49
N LEU A 135 -1.31 -0.90 12.81
CA LEU A 135 -1.03 -2.13 12.08
C LEU A 135 -1.02 -1.87 10.57
N LEU A 136 0.06 -2.28 9.90
CA LEU A 136 0.18 -2.24 8.44
C LEU A 136 -0.18 -3.58 7.83
N ASN A 137 -1.14 -3.59 6.90
CA ASN A 137 -1.46 -4.76 6.10
C ASN A 137 -0.72 -4.78 4.76
N PHE A 138 0.36 -5.57 4.67
CA PHE A 138 1.12 -5.85 3.46
C PHE A 138 0.99 -7.31 2.99
N LEU A 139 -0.13 -7.96 3.30
CA LEU A 139 -0.39 -9.31 2.80
C LEU A 139 -0.43 -9.35 1.26
N PRO A 140 -0.12 -10.50 0.65
CA PRO A 140 -0.22 -10.67 -0.80
C PRO A 140 -1.64 -10.42 -1.34
N VAL A 141 -1.73 -9.94 -2.57
CA VAL A 141 -3.01 -9.77 -3.28
C VAL A 141 -3.78 -11.10 -3.33
N GLY A 142 -5.09 -11.04 -3.06
CA GLY A 142 -5.97 -12.22 -3.04
C GLY A 142 -6.12 -12.87 -1.66
N SER A 143 -5.50 -12.32 -0.62
CA SER A 143 -5.58 -12.84 0.76
C SER A 143 -6.78 -12.26 1.51
N GLN A 144 -8.00 -12.62 1.10
CA GLN A 144 -9.25 -12.11 1.68
C GLN A 144 -9.43 -12.58 3.12
N THR A 145 -9.44 -13.90 3.34
CA THR A 145 -9.70 -14.50 4.65
C THR A 145 -8.60 -14.14 5.65
N ALA A 146 -7.34 -14.11 5.22
CA ALA A 146 -6.23 -13.65 6.03
C ALA A 146 -6.38 -12.19 6.43
N THR A 147 -6.73 -11.30 5.48
CA THR A 147 -6.92 -9.87 5.79
C THR A 147 -8.03 -9.69 6.82
N GLU A 148 -9.21 -10.28 6.61
CA GLU A 148 -10.34 -10.18 7.54
C GLU A 148 -9.97 -10.72 8.94
N PHE A 149 -9.25 -11.84 9.02
CA PHE A 149 -8.74 -12.39 10.28
C PHE A 149 -7.87 -11.38 11.04
N TYR A 150 -6.91 -10.74 10.37
CA TYR A 150 -6.06 -9.73 11.03
C TYR A 150 -6.81 -8.43 11.32
N MET A 151 -7.85 -8.07 10.56
CA MET A 151 -8.70 -6.92 10.87
C MET A 151 -9.50 -7.15 12.15
N GLU A 152 -10.06 -8.35 12.36
CA GLU A 152 -10.70 -8.70 13.64
C GLU A 152 -9.69 -8.65 14.80
N CYS A 153 -8.47 -9.17 14.61
CA CYS A 153 -7.42 -9.08 15.61
C CYS A 153 -7.09 -7.61 15.97
N ALA A 154 -6.96 -6.74 14.98
CA ALA A 154 -6.68 -5.31 15.20
C ALA A 154 -7.82 -4.61 15.95
N LEU A 155 -9.07 -4.90 15.57
CA LEU A 155 -10.27 -4.38 16.24
C LEU A 155 -10.36 -4.84 17.70
N GLU A 156 -9.98 -6.07 18.02
CA GLU A 156 -9.94 -6.55 19.41
C GLU A 156 -8.74 -6.00 20.20
N ALA A 157 -7.62 -5.78 19.52
CA ALA A 157 -6.42 -5.18 20.12
C ALA A 157 -6.53 -3.68 20.35
N GLY A 158 -7.46 -2.98 19.67
CA GLY A 158 -7.59 -1.52 19.76
C GLY A 158 -6.55 -0.78 18.91
N VAL A 159 -6.09 -1.39 17.82
CA VAL A 159 -4.98 -0.91 17.00
C VAL A 159 -5.51 -0.32 15.69
N ALA A 160 -5.09 0.89 15.33
CA ALA A 160 -5.45 1.51 14.06
C ALA A 160 -4.88 0.72 12.88
N VAL A 161 -5.46 0.88 11.69
CA VAL A 161 -5.04 0.08 10.52
C VAL A 161 -4.69 0.96 9.33
N VAL A 162 -3.64 0.60 8.61
CA VAL A 162 -3.41 1.04 7.22
C VAL A 162 -3.47 -0.19 6.32
N ASN A 163 -4.57 -0.32 5.57
CA ASN A 163 -4.79 -1.43 4.66
C ASN A 163 -4.15 -1.14 3.29
N CYS A 164 -2.96 -1.69 3.04
CA CYS A 164 -2.19 -1.36 1.84
C CYS A 164 -2.53 -2.25 0.64
N MET A 165 -3.41 -3.25 0.79
CA MET A 165 -3.69 -4.25 -0.23
C MET A 165 -5.17 -4.24 -0.68
N PRO A 166 -5.51 -4.77 -1.87
CA PRO A 166 -6.84 -4.63 -2.49
C PRO A 166 -7.88 -5.64 -1.99
N VAL A 167 -8.01 -5.80 -0.68
CA VAL A 167 -9.18 -6.39 -0.03
C VAL A 167 -9.97 -5.25 0.59
N PHE A 168 -11.26 -5.19 0.28
CA PHE A 168 -12.12 -4.08 0.67
C PHE A 168 -12.52 -4.22 2.14
N ILE A 169 -11.99 -3.32 2.97
CA ILE A 169 -12.24 -3.21 4.40
C ILE A 169 -12.77 -1.80 4.65
N ALA A 170 -11.91 -0.78 4.54
CA ALA A 170 -12.29 0.60 4.81
C ALA A 170 -13.43 1.07 3.89
N SER A 171 -13.46 0.59 2.64
CA SER A 171 -14.48 0.98 1.66
C SER A 171 -15.82 0.26 1.79
N THR A 172 -15.94 -0.72 2.69
CA THR A 172 -17.20 -1.45 2.89
C THR A 172 -17.96 -0.94 4.10
N PRO A 173 -19.28 -0.68 4.00
CA PRO A 173 -20.06 -0.16 5.12
C PRO A 173 -20.03 -1.04 6.38
N GLU A 174 -19.97 -2.36 6.21
CA GLU A 174 -19.92 -3.30 7.34
C GLU A 174 -18.65 -3.12 8.17
N TRP A 175 -17.47 -3.21 7.55
CA TRP A 175 -16.20 -3.04 8.25
C TRP A 175 -16.00 -1.63 8.76
N GLU A 176 -16.34 -0.61 7.97
CA GLU A 176 -16.26 0.79 8.38
C GLU A 176 -17.04 1.02 9.67
N SER A 177 -18.26 0.47 9.78
CA SER A 177 -19.08 0.58 10.97
C SER A 177 -18.46 -0.09 12.21
N LYS A 178 -17.75 -1.22 12.04
CA LYS A 178 -17.02 -1.90 13.13
C LYS A 178 -15.88 -1.03 13.67
N PHE A 179 -15.07 -0.45 12.77
CA PHE A 179 -13.97 0.46 13.14
C PHE A 179 -14.51 1.73 13.83
N ARG A 180 -15.57 2.32 13.29
CA ARG A 180 -16.23 3.51 13.84
C ARG A 180 -16.80 3.25 15.24
N ALA A 181 -17.50 2.14 15.43
CA ALA A 181 -18.12 1.78 16.72
C ALA A 181 -17.08 1.61 17.84
N LYS A 182 -15.88 1.13 17.51
CA LYS A 182 -14.77 0.97 18.47
C LYS A 182 -13.88 2.21 18.61
N ARG A 183 -14.14 3.29 17.85
CA ARG A 183 -13.27 4.47 17.74
C ARG A 183 -11.83 4.12 17.35
N ILE A 184 -11.68 3.19 16.41
CA ILE A 184 -10.39 2.78 15.86
C ILE A 184 -10.32 3.32 14.42
N PRO A 185 -9.29 4.11 14.05
CA PRO A 185 -9.18 4.65 12.71
C PRO A 185 -8.60 3.63 11.72
N ILE A 186 -9.05 3.72 10.48
CA ILE A 186 -8.51 2.96 9.35
C ILE A 186 -8.29 3.85 8.12
N VAL A 187 -7.16 3.65 7.45
CA VAL A 187 -6.87 4.18 6.11
C VAL A 187 -6.82 3.02 5.12
N GLY A 188 -7.61 3.09 4.06
CA GLY A 188 -7.71 2.02 3.07
C GLY A 188 -8.70 2.35 1.93
N ASP A 189 -8.76 1.57 0.85
CA ASP A 189 -8.01 0.33 0.60
C ASP A 189 -7.12 0.39 -0.65
N ASP A 190 -6.10 -0.46 -0.70
CA ASP A 190 -5.08 -0.54 -1.76
C ASP A 190 -4.23 0.74 -1.90
N ILE A 191 -3.04 0.78 -1.29
CA ILE A 191 -2.22 2.01 -1.26
C ILE A 191 -1.81 2.47 -2.68
N LYS A 192 -1.74 3.78 -2.89
CA LYS A 192 -1.16 4.42 -4.06
C LYS A 192 0.36 4.41 -4.00
N ALA A 193 0.96 4.73 -5.14
CA ALA A 193 2.36 5.10 -5.26
C ALA A 193 2.46 6.61 -5.50
N GLN A 194 3.59 7.23 -5.15
CA GLN A 194 3.88 8.64 -5.38
C GLN A 194 3.74 8.96 -6.87
N VAL A 195 4.45 8.20 -7.72
CA VAL A 195 4.35 8.31 -9.17
C VAL A 195 4.26 6.91 -9.78
N GLY A 196 3.05 6.38 -9.83
CA GLY A 196 2.74 5.10 -10.45
C GLY A 196 2.19 5.22 -11.87
N ALA A 197 2.09 4.07 -12.55
CA ALA A 197 1.48 3.98 -13.87
C ALA A 197 0.04 4.54 -13.92
N THR A 198 -0.77 4.22 -12.91
CA THR A 198 -2.18 4.63 -12.86
C THR A 198 -2.34 6.15 -12.76
N ILE A 199 -1.58 6.84 -11.88
CA ILE A 199 -1.70 8.30 -11.76
C ILE A 199 -1.22 9.01 -13.03
N VAL A 200 -0.12 8.54 -13.65
CA VAL A 200 0.37 9.07 -14.93
C VAL A 200 -0.68 8.90 -16.03
N HIS A 201 -1.30 7.71 -16.12
CA HIS A 201 -2.37 7.45 -17.09
C HIS A 201 -3.56 8.39 -16.87
N ARG A 202 -4.04 8.54 -15.62
CA ARG A 202 -5.15 9.45 -15.31
C ARG A 202 -4.86 10.91 -15.68
N VAL A 203 -3.68 11.43 -15.34
CA VAL A 203 -3.27 12.81 -15.67
C VAL A 203 -3.23 13.01 -17.18
N LEU A 204 -2.67 12.06 -17.93
CA LEU A 204 -2.63 12.14 -19.39
C LEU A 204 -4.02 12.03 -20.02
N SER A 205 -4.87 11.11 -19.55
CA SER A 205 -6.26 10.98 -19.99
C SER A 205 -7.07 12.26 -19.74
N SER A 206 -6.90 12.86 -18.56
CA SER A 206 -7.53 14.13 -18.21
C SER A 206 -7.03 15.28 -19.09
N LEU A 207 -5.72 15.34 -19.36
CA LEU A 207 -5.13 16.32 -20.28
C LEU A 207 -5.71 16.20 -21.70
N PHE A 208 -5.86 14.97 -22.23
CA PHE A 208 -6.47 14.73 -23.54
C PHE A 208 -7.88 15.30 -23.57
N GLY A 209 -8.72 14.93 -22.60
CA GLY A 209 -10.09 15.44 -22.48
C GLY A 209 -10.15 16.97 -22.35
N ALA A 210 -9.31 17.55 -21.49
CA ALA A 210 -9.26 19.00 -21.26
C ALA A 210 -8.83 19.82 -22.48
N ARG A 211 -8.13 19.20 -23.44
CA ARG A 211 -7.68 19.83 -24.68
C ARG A 211 -8.55 19.46 -25.89
N GLY A 212 -9.67 18.77 -25.67
CA GLY A 212 -10.60 18.37 -26.73
C GLY A 212 -10.09 17.21 -27.59
N VAL A 213 -9.11 16.44 -27.10
CA VAL A 213 -8.66 15.20 -27.74
C VAL A 213 -9.46 14.04 -27.15
N GLN A 214 -10.20 13.34 -28.01
CA GLN A 214 -10.93 12.15 -27.61
C GLN A 214 -9.96 10.96 -27.56
N VAL A 215 -9.86 10.32 -26.40
CA VAL A 215 -9.19 9.01 -26.28
C VAL A 215 -10.12 7.96 -26.89
N GLU A 216 -9.58 7.12 -27.77
CA GLU A 216 -10.31 6.05 -28.46
C GLU A 216 -9.83 4.67 -28.02
N LYS A 217 -8.53 4.52 -27.74
CA LYS A 217 -7.93 3.26 -27.28
C LYS A 217 -6.81 3.54 -26.30
N THR A 218 -6.63 2.65 -25.34
CA THR A 218 -5.50 2.73 -24.41
C THR A 218 -5.07 1.38 -23.89
N TYR A 219 -3.77 1.23 -23.63
CA TYR A 219 -3.27 0.12 -22.82
C TYR A 219 -2.26 0.59 -21.78
N GLN A 220 -2.20 -0.12 -20.67
CA GLN A 220 -1.21 0.02 -19.61
C GLN A 220 -0.69 -1.37 -19.24
N LEU A 221 0.47 -1.71 -19.78
CA LEU A 221 1.15 -2.99 -19.57
C LEU A 221 2.22 -2.86 -18.50
N ASN A 222 2.15 -3.68 -17.45
CA ASN A 222 3.06 -3.57 -16.30
C ASN A 222 3.86 -4.87 -16.13
N THR A 223 5.20 -4.78 -16.03
CA THR A 223 6.07 -5.90 -15.67
C THR A 223 6.84 -5.61 -14.39
N GLY A 224 7.19 -6.65 -13.64
CA GLY A 224 8.07 -6.57 -12.48
C GLY A 224 8.61 -7.94 -12.10
N GLY A 225 9.58 -8.00 -11.18
CA GLY A 225 10.30 -9.22 -10.80
C GLY A 225 10.24 -9.55 -9.31
N ASN A 226 9.34 -8.93 -8.55
CA ASN A 226 9.15 -9.19 -7.13
C ASN A 226 8.04 -10.23 -6.88
N THR A 227 7.84 -10.59 -5.61
CA THR A 227 6.81 -11.56 -5.21
C THR A 227 5.38 -11.06 -5.39
N ASP A 228 5.11 -9.74 -5.40
CA ASP A 228 3.76 -9.23 -5.73
C ASP A 228 3.41 -9.55 -7.19
N PHE A 229 4.32 -9.26 -8.13
CA PHE A 229 4.14 -9.63 -9.54
C PHE A 229 4.05 -11.13 -9.75
N MET A 230 4.86 -11.93 -9.05
CA MET A 230 4.78 -13.38 -9.13
C MET A 230 3.46 -13.92 -8.57
N ASN A 231 2.99 -13.40 -7.44
CA ASN A 231 1.70 -13.77 -6.85
C ASN A 231 0.54 -13.45 -7.81
N MET A 232 0.67 -12.36 -8.56
CA MET A 232 -0.28 -11.90 -9.56
C MET A 232 -0.30 -12.72 -10.87
N LEU A 233 0.56 -13.73 -11.04
CA LEU A 233 0.44 -14.67 -12.17
C LEU A 233 -0.82 -15.54 -12.07
N ASP A 234 -1.32 -15.75 -10.85
CA ASP A 234 -2.61 -16.42 -10.64
C ASP A 234 -3.76 -15.46 -10.96
N ARG A 235 -4.44 -15.73 -12.08
CA ARG A 235 -5.57 -14.93 -12.55
C ARG A 235 -6.77 -14.96 -11.61
N GLN A 236 -6.94 -15.99 -10.78
CA GLN A 236 -8.04 -16.04 -9.81
C GLN A 236 -7.90 -14.97 -8.72
N ARG A 237 -6.65 -14.63 -8.37
CA ARG A 237 -6.32 -13.59 -7.38
C ARG A 237 -6.42 -12.16 -7.92
N LEU A 238 -6.64 -11.99 -9.22
CA LEU A 238 -6.55 -10.68 -9.89
C LEU A 238 -7.86 -9.92 -10.05
N GLY A 239 -9.02 -10.55 -9.82
CA GLY A 239 -10.34 -9.98 -10.13
C GLY A 239 -10.50 -8.53 -9.66
N SER A 240 -10.43 -8.32 -8.34
CA SER A 240 -10.62 -7.00 -7.71
C SER A 240 -9.54 -5.97 -8.11
N LYS A 241 -8.28 -6.41 -8.33
CA LYS A 241 -7.15 -5.52 -8.68
C LYS A 241 -7.22 -5.07 -10.15
N LYS A 242 -7.75 -5.89 -11.06
CA LYS A 242 -7.97 -5.52 -12.47
C LYS A 242 -9.16 -4.56 -12.61
N GLU A 243 -10.24 -4.85 -11.89
CA GLU A 243 -11.44 -4.00 -11.88
C GLU A 243 -11.11 -2.60 -11.34
N SER A 244 -10.52 -2.53 -10.14
CA SER A 244 -10.14 -1.24 -9.52
C SER A 244 -9.23 -0.37 -10.39
N LYS A 245 -8.26 -0.97 -11.09
CA LYS A 245 -7.35 -0.22 -11.98
C LYS A 245 -8.05 0.26 -13.26
N THR A 246 -8.88 -0.58 -13.86
CA THR A 246 -9.63 -0.22 -15.07
C THR A 246 -10.61 0.90 -14.74
N GLU A 247 -11.38 0.79 -13.66
CA GLU A 247 -12.33 1.83 -13.24
C GLU A 247 -11.64 3.14 -12.86
N ALA A 248 -10.48 3.09 -12.20
CA ALA A 248 -9.71 4.30 -11.89
C ALA A 248 -9.28 5.09 -13.15
N VAL A 249 -9.07 4.41 -14.29
CA VAL A 249 -8.78 5.05 -15.57
C VAL A 249 -10.07 5.48 -16.27
N GLN A 250 -11.07 4.61 -16.34
CA GLN A 250 -12.37 4.90 -16.97
C GLN A 250 -13.02 6.15 -16.39
N ALA A 251 -12.95 6.34 -15.06
CA ALA A 251 -13.54 7.50 -14.38
C ALA A 251 -12.93 8.84 -14.81
N MET A 252 -11.70 8.85 -15.33
CA MET A 252 -10.99 10.08 -15.75
C MET A 252 -11.10 10.36 -17.25
N LEU A 253 -11.64 9.43 -18.03
CA LEU A 253 -11.85 9.63 -19.46
C LEU A 253 -13.09 10.51 -19.66
N ALA A 254 -13.02 11.44 -20.62
CA ALA A 254 -14.16 12.28 -20.98
C ALA A 254 -15.36 11.47 -21.48
N GLN A 255 -15.08 10.30 -22.06
CA GLN A 255 -16.06 9.31 -22.47
C GLN A 255 -15.55 7.93 -22.07
N ARG A 256 -16.44 7.10 -21.49
CA ARG A 256 -16.12 5.71 -21.16
C ARG A 256 -15.78 4.94 -22.44
N LEU A 257 -14.69 4.18 -22.42
CA LEU A 257 -14.31 3.30 -23.52
C LEU A 257 -15.02 1.96 -23.40
N GLU A 258 -15.32 1.36 -24.56
CA GLU A 258 -15.72 -0.04 -24.64
C GLU A 258 -14.60 -0.95 -24.11
N ASP A 259 -14.96 -2.08 -23.50
CA ASP A 259 -14.01 -2.98 -22.84
C ASP A 259 -12.91 -3.51 -23.77
N GLU A 260 -13.18 -3.63 -25.07
CA GLU A 260 -12.18 -4.06 -26.07
C GLU A 260 -11.13 -2.98 -26.40
N ASN A 261 -11.39 -1.72 -26.05
CA ASN A 261 -10.55 -0.57 -26.36
C ASN A 261 -9.69 -0.11 -25.16
N ILE A 262 -9.79 -0.79 -24.01
CA ILE A 262 -9.01 -0.50 -22.81
C ILE A 262 -8.39 -1.77 -22.25
N HIS A 263 -7.08 -1.74 -22.02
CA HIS A 263 -6.37 -2.85 -21.39
C HIS A 263 -5.47 -2.37 -20.26
N VAL A 264 -5.84 -2.62 -19.01
CA VAL A 264 -5.07 -2.21 -17.83
C VAL A 264 -4.84 -3.41 -16.92
N GLY A 265 -3.59 -3.71 -16.59
CA GLY A 265 -3.30 -4.82 -15.69
C GLY A 265 -1.82 -5.18 -15.55
N PRO A 266 -1.50 -6.12 -14.65
CA PRO A 266 -0.21 -6.83 -14.72
C PRO A 266 -0.11 -7.56 -16.06
N SER A 267 1.07 -7.51 -16.65
CA SER A 267 1.34 -8.15 -17.93
C SER A 267 2.19 -9.39 -17.74
N ASP A 268 3.30 -9.29 -17.02
CA ASP A 268 4.22 -10.42 -16.85
C ASP A 268 5.14 -10.28 -15.62
N TYR A 269 5.72 -11.41 -15.24
CA TYR A 269 6.76 -11.52 -14.23
C TYR A 269 8.13 -11.71 -14.90
N VAL A 270 9.05 -10.77 -14.66
CA VAL A 270 10.40 -10.76 -15.25
C VAL A 270 11.43 -10.78 -14.11
N PRO A 271 12.01 -11.96 -13.78
CA PRO A 271 12.74 -12.16 -12.52
C PRO A 271 13.89 -11.17 -12.27
N TRP A 272 14.64 -10.81 -13.31
CA TRP A 272 15.80 -9.91 -13.15
C TRP A 272 15.41 -8.44 -12.95
N GLN A 273 14.14 -8.07 -13.14
CA GLN A 273 13.67 -6.73 -12.81
C GLN A 273 13.59 -6.51 -11.29
N LYS A 274 13.56 -7.58 -10.48
CA LYS A 274 13.41 -7.49 -9.01
C LYS A 274 12.23 -6.56 -8.67
N ASP A 275 12.41 -5.61 -7.77
CA ASP A 275 11.37 -4.66 -7.37
C ASP A 275 11.21 -3.47 -8.34
N ASN A 276 12.05 -3.35 -9.37
CA ASN A 276 11.84 -2.37 -10.42
C ASN A 276 10.66 -2.80 -11.30
N LYS A 277 9.73 -1.88 -11.48
CA LYS A 277 8.52 -2.03 -12.28
C LYS A 277 8.59 -1.18 -13.51
N LEU A 278 8.33 -1.81 -14.66
CA LEU A 278 8.17 -1.12 -15.92
C LEU A 278 6.68 -1.01 -16.25
N CYS A 279 6.29 0.17 -16.72
CA CYS A 279 4.98 0.39 -17.33
C CYS A 279 5.17 0.89 -18.75
N PHE A 280 4.47 0.24 -19.69
CA PHE A 280 4.30 0.70 -21.06
C PHE A 280 2.85 1.17 -21.21
N LEU A 281 2.70 2.47 -21.43
CA LEU A 281 1.42 3.14 -21.58
C LEU A 281 1.29 3.61 -23.02
N ARG A 282 0.13 3.37 -23.64
CA ARG A 282 -0.23 3.94 -24.93
C ARG A 282 -1.62 4.53 -24.87
N LEU A 283 -1.77 5.75 -25.37
CA LEU A 283 -3.05 6.43 -25.58
C LEU A 283 -3.18 6.74 -27.06
N GLU A 284 -4.29 6.32 -27.67
CA GLU A 284 -4.65 6.65 -29.05
C GLU A 284 -5.91 7.52 -29.03
N GLY A 285 -5.95 8.52 -29.90
CA GLY A 285 -7.09 9.42 -29.99
C GLY A 285 -7.08 10.29 -31.23
N SER A 286 -8.12 11.11 -31.37
CA SER A 286 -8.31 12.00 -32.51
C SER A 286 -8.22 13.48 -32.09
N GLN A 287 -7.44 14.25 -32.84
CA GLN A 287 -7.29 15.71 -32.69
C GLN A 287 -8.25 16.47 -33.61
N TRP A 288 -8.07 17.79 -33.68
CA TRP A 288 -8.78 18.68 -34.60
C TRP A 288 -8.86 18.11 -36.03
N GLY A 289 -10.07 18.05 -36.58
CA GLY A 289 -10.31 17.50 -37.91
C GLY A 289 -10.26 15.97 -38.00
N ASN A 290 -10.42 15.27 -36.86
CA ASN A 290 -10.29 13.81 -36.74
C ASN A 290 -8.91 13.28 -37.18
N VAL A 291 -7.88 14.10 -37.00
CA VAL A 291 -6.50 13.69 -37.30
C VAL A 291 -6.02 12.77 -36.18
N PRO A 292 -5.59 11.54 -36.48
CA PRO A 292 -5.19 10.59 -35.45
C PRO A 292 -3.90 11.05 -34.76
N MET A 293 -3.82 10.81 -33.47
CA MET A 293 -2.62 10.95 -32.66
C MET A 293 -2.45 9.76 -31.74
N ASN A 294 -1.22 9.52 -31.33
CA ASN A 294 -0.93 8.59 -30.26
C ASN A 294 0.21 9.10 -29.38
N LEU A 295 0.17 8.70 -28.11
CA LEU A 295 1.21 8.94 -27.12
C LEU A 295 1.66 7.59 -26.60
N GLU A 296 2.97 7.34 -26.62
CA GLU A 296 3.59 6.21 -25.94
C GLU A 296 4.49 6.73 -24.82
N LEU A 297 4.42 6.07 -23.67
CA LEU A 297 5.21 6.40 -22.51
C LEU A 297 5.75 5.11 -21.88
N ARG A 298 7.03 5.14 -21.50
CA ARG A 298 7.65 4.13 -20.66
C ARG A 298 8.02 4.73 -19.31
N LEU A 299 7.51 4.14 -18.23
CA LEU A 299 7.85 4.50 -16.86
C LEU A 299 8.66 3.36 -16.23
N SER A 300 9.74 3.70 -15.51
CA SER A 300 10.53 2.76 -14.70
C SER A 300 10.62 3.30 -13.28
N VAL A 301 10.18 2.53 -12.30
CA VAL A 301 10.16 2.93 -10.88
C VAL A 301 10.51 1.74 -9.99
N GLU A 302 11.13 1.99 -8.85
CA GLU A 302 11.25 1.00 -7.79
C GLU A 302 9.89 0.90 -7.08
N ASP A 303 9.17 -0.22 -7.20
CA ASP A 303 7.74 -0.29 -6.86
C ASP A 303 7.48 -0.07 -5.36
N SER A 304 8.28 -0.68 -4.49
CA SER A 304 8.02 -0.64 -3.05
C SER A 304 8.34 0.72 -2.42
N PRO A 305 9.50 1.36 -2.66
CA PRO A 305 9.77 2.72 -2.15
C PRO A 305 8.79 3.74 -2.72
N ASN A 306 8.30 3.55 -3.94
CA ASN A 306 7.33 4.44 -4.57
C ASN A 306 5.98 4.45 -3.82
N SER A 307 5.65 3.44 -3.01
CA SER A 307 4.47 3.46 -2.12
C SER A 307 4.77 3.96 -0.70
N ALA A 308 6.03 3.96 -0.28
CA ALA A 308 6.42 4.15 1.12
C ALA A 308 6.00 5.52 1.68
N ALA A 309 6.06 6.58 0.89
CA ALA A 309 5.64 7.91 1.35
C ALA A 309 4.14 7.98 1.66
N CYS A 310 3.29 7.38 0.81
CA CYS A 310 1.85 7.31 1.05
C CYS A 310 1.54 6.51 2.32
N VAL A 311 2.23 5.37 2.53
CA VAL A 311 2.07 4.58 3.76
C VAL A 311 2.53 5.36 4.99
N MET A 312 3.67 6.07 4.91
CA MET A 312 4.22 6.86 6.01
C MET A 312 3.26 7.97 6.45
N ASP A 313 2.60 8.65 5.51
CA ASP A 313 1.59 9.64 5.85
C ASP A 313 0.34 9.00 6.45
N ALA A 314 -0.12 7.87 5.89
CA ALA A 314 -1.26 7.14 6.42
C ALA A 314 -1.04 6.68 7.88
N ILE A 315 0.18 6.21 8.23
CA ILE A 315 0.54 5.88 9.62
C ILE A 315 0.38 7.08 10.53
N ARG A 316 0.92 8.22 10.11
CA ARG A 316 0.89 9.46 10.91
C ARG A 316 -0.54 10.00 11.04
N CYS A 317 -1.35 9.92 9.98
CA CYS A 317 -2.78 10.26 10.04
C CYS A 317 -3.55 9.34 11.00
N CYS A 318 -3.31 8.02 10.96
CA CYS A 318 -3.90 7.08 11.93
C CYS A 318 -3.51 7.42 13.37
N LYS A 319 -2.25 7.78 13.62
CA LYS A 319 -1.80 8.21 14.95
C LYS A 319 -2.52 9.48 15.42
N VAL A 320 -2.62 10.48 14.56
CA VAL A 320 -3.34 11.73 14.85
C VAL A 320 -4.81 11.45 15.16
N ALA A 321 -5.47 10.60 14.38
CA ALA A 321 -6.86 10.22 14.63
C ALA A 321 -7.03 9.47 15.98
N LEU A 322 -6.11 8.56 16.31
CA LEU A 322 -6.08 7.90 17.62
C LEU A 322 -5.96 8.92 18.77
N ASP A 323 -5.07 9.90 18.65
CA ASP A 323 -4.88 10.95 19.66
C ASP A 323 -6.13 11.83 19.84
N ARG A 324 -6.96 11.96 18.79
CA ARG A 324 -8.25 12.67 18.81
C ARG A 324 -9.43 11.80 19.24
N GLY A 325 -9.25 10.49 19.40
CA GLY A 325 -10.33 9.54 19.64
C GLY A 325 -11.29 9.39 18.45
N GLU A 326 -10.81 9.68 17.24
CA GLU A 326 -11.53 9.49 15.98
C GLU A 326 -11.38 8.05 15.48
N GLY A 327 -12.46 7.48 14.95
CA GLY A 327 -12.43 6.14 14.37
C GLY A 327 -13.36 5.98 13.18
N GLY A 328 -13.28 4.81 12.55
CA GLY A 328 -13.83 4.58 11.22
C GLY A 328 -12.84 4.96 10.12
N ALA A 329 -13.29 4.97 8.88
CA ALA A 329 -12.42 5.28 7.76
C ALA A 329 -12.08 6.78 7.71
N LEU A 330 -10.79 7.10 7.64
CA LEU A 330 -10.33 8.49 7.48
C LEU A 330 -10.53 8.90 6.02
N ILE A 331 -11.64 9.55 5.69
CA ILE A 331 -12.07 9.79 4.30
C ILE A 331 -11.03 10.55 3.48
N GLY A 332 -10.55 11.71 3.96
CA GLY A 332 -9.52 12.51 3.26
C GLY A 332 -8.22 11.72 3.02
N PRO A 333 -7.57 11.22 4.09
CA PRO A 333 -6.38 10.37 3.96
C PRO A 333 -6.58 9.15 3.05
N SER A 334 -7.71 8.45 3.15
CA SER A 334 -8.01 7.30 2.29
C SER A 334 -8.14 7.72 0.83
N ALA A 335 -8.87 8.80 0.53
CA ALA A 335 -9.04 9.30 -0.83
C ALA A 335 -7.72 9.70 -1.49
N TYR A 336 -6.82 10.30 -0.71
CA TYR A 336 -5.55 10.76 -1.23
C TYR A 336 -4.53 9.64 -1.35
N PHE A 337 -4.38 8.78 -0.35
CA PHE A 337 -3.33 7.75 -0.29
C PHE A 337 -3.74 6.38 -0.84
N CYS A 338 -5.03 6.09 -1.05
CA CYS A 338 -5.50 4.76 -1.46
C CYS A 338 -6.22 4.80 -2.82
N LYS A 339 -6.13 3.72 -3.60
CA LYS A 339 -6.75 3.58 -4.93
C LYS A 339 -8.25 3.34 -4.83
N HIS A 340 -8.70 2.68 -3.76
CA HIS A 340 -10.10 2.34 -3.54
C HIS A 340 -10.57 2.87 -2.18
N PRO A 341 -10.68 4.20 -2.00
CA PRO A 341 -11.23 4.79 -0.79
C PRO A 341 -12.73 4.51 -0.63
N PRO A 342 -13.30 4.74 0.57
CA PRO A 342 -14.75 4.66 0.79
C PRO A 342 -15.55 5.61 -0.10
N GLN A 343 -14.95 6.75 -0.45
CA GLN A 343 -15.52 7.72 -1.38
C GLN A 343 -14.42 8.21 -2.33
N GLN A 344 -14.70 8.16 -3.63
CA GLN A 344 -13.79 8.64 -4.68
C GLN A 344 -13.84 10.16 -4.80
N PHE A 345 -12.66 10.78 -4.87
CA PHE A 345 -12.47 12.20 -5.14
C PHE A 345 -11.41 12.37 -6.23
N ASN A 346 -11.43 13.52 -6.92
CA ASN A 346 -10.27 13.89 -7.73
C ASN A 346 -9.06 14.15 -6.81
N ASP A 347 -7.84 14.03 -7.33
CA ASP A 347 -6.63 14.10 -6.48
C ASP A 347 -6.44 15.46 -5.82
N ASP A 348 -6.80 16.57 -6.47
CA ASP A 348 -6.64 17.92 -5.93
C ASP A 348 -7.54 18.15 -4.71
N THR A 349 -8.81 17.72 -4.80
CA THR A 349 -9.76 17.73 -3.68
C THR A 349 -9.28 16.80 -2.57
N ALA A 350 -8.83 15.58 -2.90
CA ALA A 350 -8.33 14.65 -1.89
C ALA A 350 -7.09 15.20 -1.16
N ALA A 351 -6.20 15.91 -1.86
CA ALA A 351 -5.05 16.58 -1.26
C ALA A 351 -5.50 17.67 -0.27
N GLN A 352 -6.46 18.51 -0.66
CA GLN A 352 -7.02 19.55 0.22
C GLN A 352 -7.63 18.93 1.48
N MET A 353 -8.38 17.84 1.35
CA MET A 353 -8.99 17.15 2.50
C MET A 353 -7.94 16.59 3.48
N VAL A 354 -6.76 16.19 2.99
CA VAL A 354 -5.65 15.77 3.85
C VAL A 354 -5.05 16.97 4.57
N GLU A 355 -4.83 18.09 3.88
CA GLU A 355 -4.33 19.32 4.51
C GLU A 355 -5.29 19.84 5.59
N GLU A 356 -6.60 19.82 5.32
CA GLU A 356 -7.64 20.17 6.30
C GLU A 356 -7.55 19.27 7.54
N PHE A 357 -7.53 17.95 7.33
CA PHE A 357 -7.39 16.96 8.40
C PHE A 357 -6.12 17.19 9.24
N ILE A 358 -4.99 17.52 8.60
CA ILE A 358 -3.73 17.81 9.30
C ILE A 358 -3.81 19.15 10.04
N SER A 359 -4.38 20.18 9.44
CA SER A 359 -4.46 21.55 9.99
C SER A 359 -5.30 21.65 11.25
N ASP A 360 -6.34 20.83 11.38
CA ASP A 360 -7.12 20.69 12.63
C ASP A 360 -6.25 20.27 13.82
N THR A 361 -5.03 19.75 13.59
CA THR A 361 -4.05 19.47 14.65
C THR A 361 -3.34 20.73 15.15
N ALA A 362 -3.14 21.74 14.30
CA ALA A 362 -2.39 22.95 14.66
C ALA A 362 -3.13 23.80 15.69
N LEU A 363 -4.46 23.74 15.73
CA LEU A 363 -5.31 24.50 16.65
C LEU A 363 -5.45 23.86 18.04
N ALA A 364 -5.06 22.59 18.23
CA ALA A 364 -5.12 21.91 19.52
C ALA A 364 -3.81 22.01 20.33
N ALA A 365 -2.78 22.66 19.78
CA ALA A 365 -1.45 22.79 20.36
C ALA A 365 -1.11 24.19 20.90
N GLU A 366 -2.06 25.13 20.89
CA GLU A 366 -2.03 26.39 21.66
C GLU A 366 -3.02 26.33 22.83
#